data_AF-A0A9P4GU02-F1
#
_entry.id   AF-A0A9P4GU02-F1
#
_cell.length_a   1.000
_cell.length_b   1.000
_cell.length_c   1.000
_cell.angle_alpha   90.00
_cell.angle_beta   90.00
_cell.angle_gamma   90.00
#
_symmetry.space_group_name_H-M   'P 1'
#
loop_
_entity.id
_entity.type
_entity.pdbx_description
1 polymer ?
#
loop_
_entity_poly.entity_id
_entity_poly.type
_entity_poly.pdbx_seq_one_letter_code
_entity_poly.pdbx_strand_id
1 'polypeptide(L)'
;MATHATVSCPLGPRVRTYVGRKDATKAAPDGLLPSVHAPADDLVALFADKTISAHDLTALLGDHSTSTWKSVDSSKAGFPQDSTPGVWDVNYYNETFKENENECIYKFE
;
A
#
# COMPACT_ATOMS: atom_id res chain seq x y z
N MET A 1 -6.96 14.12 -1.91
CA MET A 1 -7.95 13.77 -2.96
C MET A 1 -7.55 12.40 -3.53
N ALA A 2 -7.80 11.31 -2.78
CA ALA A 2 -7.27 9.98 -3.11
C ALA A 2 -8.02 9.30 -4.27
N THR A 3 -9.35 9.44 -4.33
CA THR A 3 -10.18 8.87 -5.40
C THR A 3 -9.88 9.46 -6.78
N HIS A 4 -9.40 10.71 -6.85
CA HIS A 4 -8.94 11.30 -8.10
C HIS A 4 -7.55 10.76 -8.50
N ALA A 5 -6.67 10.55 -7.52
CA ALA A 5 -5.35 9.98 -7.76
C ALA A 5 -5.47 8.56 -8.34
N THR A 6 -6.32 7.70 -7.77
CA THR A 6 -6.50 6.32 -8.26
C THR A 6 -6.97 6.30 -9.71
N VAL A 7 -7.97 7.11 -10.08
CA VAL A 7 -8.48 7.13 -11.47
C VAL A 7 -7.53 7.81 -12.47
N SER A 8 -6.53 8.54 -11.99
CA SER A 8 -5.51 9.17 -12.84
C SER A 8 -4.44 8.17 -13.30
N CYS A 9 -4.20 7.11 -12.53
CA CYS A 9 -3.37 5.99 -12.95
C CYS A 9 -4.13 5.15 -14.00
N PRO A 10 -3.52 4.79 -15.15
CA PRO A 10 -4.12 3.84 -16.07
C PRO A 10 -4.52 2.55 -15.34
N LEU A 11 -5.69 2.00 -15.70
CA LEU A 11 -6.33 0.83 -15.06
C LEU A 11 -6.79 1.04 -13.60
N GLY A 12 -6.59 2.21 -13.02
CA GLY A 12 -7.01 2.51 -11.66
C GLY A 12 -8.54 2.45 -11.48
N PRO A 13 -9.02 1.94 -10.33
CA PRO A 13 -10.44 1.74 -10.11
C PRO A 13 -11.18 3.05 -9.89
N ARG A 14 -12.45 3.10 -10.33
CA ARG A 14 -13.38 4.18 -10.00
C ARG A 14 -14.03 3.92 -8.65
N VAL A 15 -13.50 4.55 -7.61
CA VAL A 15 -14.01 4.45 -6.24
C VAL A 15 -14.99 5.60 -5.95
N ARG A 16 -16.09 5.28 -5.26
CA ARG A 16 -17.09 6.29 -4.86
C ARG A 16 -16.51 7.21 -3.79
N THR A 17 -16.74 8.51 -3.95
CA THR A 17 -16.43 9.49 -2.91
C THR A 17 -17.69 9.78 -2.11
N TYR A 18 -17.63 9.57 -0.80
CA TYR A 18 -18.67 9.94 0.15
C TYR A 18 -18.22 11.14 0.99
N VAL A 19 -19.12 12.12 1.17
CA VAL A 19 -18.88 13.34 1.94
C VAL A 19 -19.68 13.33 3.24
N GLY A 20 -19.20 14.05 4.27
CA GLY A 20 -19.88 14.14 5.57
C GLY A 20 -19.14 13.54 6.77
N ARG A 21 -17.84 13.23 6.63
CA ARG A 21 -16.99 12.92 7.80
C ARG A 21 -16.97 14.13 8.74
N LYS A 22 -17.27 13.92 10.02
CA LYS A 22 -17.14 14.93 11.08
C LYS A 22 -15.68 15.10 11.45
N ASP A 23 -15.32 16.30 11.90
CA ASP A 23 -13.96 16.57 12.36
C ASP A 23 -13.63 15.74 13.60
N ALA A 24 -12.43 15.16 13.61
CA ALA A 24 -11.93 14.40 14.74
C ALA A 24 -11.63 15.33 15.92
N THR A 25 -12.06 14.94 17.13
CA THR A 25 -11.82 15.72 18.36
C THR A 25 -10.66 15.19 19.20
N LYS A 26 -10.08 14.05 18.79
CA LYS A 26 -8.98 13.35 19.46
C LYS A 26 -8.09 12.68 18.43
N ALA A 27 -6.81 12.54 18.76
CA ALA A 27 -5.87 11.76 17.97
C ALA A 27 -6.24 10.27 17.99
N ALA A 28 -5.85 9.54 16.93
CA ALA A 28 -5.91 8.09 16.93
C ALA A 28 -4.90 7.53 17.95
N PRO A 29 -5.20 6.40 18.61
CA PRO A 29 -4.22 5.68 19.42
C PRO A 29 -3.00 5.27 18.58
N ASP A 30 -1.83 5.23 19.22
CA ASP A 30 -0.62 4.69 18.62
C ASP A 30 -0.73 3.17 18.39
N GLY A 31 0.14 2.64 17.52
CA GLY A 31 0.20 1.19 17.23
C GLY A 31 -0.91 0.66 16.32
N LEU A 32 -1.75 1.52 15.74
CA LEU A 32 -2.83 1.13 14.83
C LEU A 32 -2.43 1.15 13.34
N LEU A 33 -1.19 1.54 13.02
CA LEU A 33 -0.63 1.47 11.68
C LEU A 33 0.29 0.24 11.53
N PRO A 34 0.28 -0.43 10.37
CA PRO A 34 1.14 -1.59 10.14
C PRO A 34 2.60 -1.17 10.07
N SER A 35 3.48 -1.99 10.67
CA SER A 35 4.94 -1.89 10.48
C SER A 35 5.35 -2.74 9.28
N VAL A 36 6.33 -2.27 8.51
CA VAL A 36 6.90 -3.03 7.38
C VAL A 36 7.70 -4.27 7.83
N HIS A 37 8.05 -4.35 9.12
CA HIS A 37 8.77 -5.47 9.72
C HIS A 37 7.87 -6.34 10.62
N ALA A 38 6.55 -6.11 10.63
CA ALA A 38 5.64 -6.93 11.41
C ALA A 38 5.42 -8.30 10.75
N PRO A 39 5.25 -9.37 11.55
CA PRO A 39 4.80 -10.67 11.04
C PRO A 39 3.46 -10.57 10.30
N ALA A 40 3.28 -11.39 9.27
CA ALA A 40 2.05 -11.39 8.47
C ALA A 40 0.79 -11.67 9.33
N ASP A 41 0.88 -12.58 10.30
CA ASP A 41 -0.25 -12.91 11.19
C ASP A 41 -0.69 -11.72 12.05
N ASP A 42 0.27 -10.92 12.53
CA ASP A 42 0.00 -9.70 13.29
C ASP A 42 -0.70 -8.65 12.41
N LEU A 43 -0.27 -8.52 11.15
CA LEU A 43 -0.90 -7.63 10.17
C LEU A 43 -2.32 -8.09 9.84
N VAL A 44 -2.53 -9.38 9.61
CA VAL A 44 -3.87 -9.95 9.37
C VAL A 44 -4.78 -9.69 10.56
N ALA A 45 -4.31 -9.92 11.80
CA ALA A 45 -5.07 -9.64 13.00
C ALA A 45 -5.41 -8.15 13.16
N LEU A 46 -4.45 -7.26 12.89
CA LEU A 46 -4.62 -5.80 12.97
C LEU A 46 -5.71 -5.28 12.02
N PHE A 47 -5.81 -5.86 10.82
CA PHE A 47 -6.83 -5.49 9.84
C PHE A 47 -8.16 -6.20 10.08
N ALA A 48 -8.15 -7.44 10.62
CA ALA A 48 -9.35 -8.14 11.03
C ALA A 48 -10.11 -7.40 12.14
N ASP A 49 -9.40 -6.76 13.09
CA ASP A 49 -9.96 -5.85 14.10
C ASP A 49 -10.70 -4.63 13.48
N LYS A 50 -10.38 -4.31 12.22
CA LYS A 50 -11.02 -3.25 11.40
C LYS A 50 -12.00 -3.83 10.38
N THR A 51 -12.42 -5.08 10.57
CA THR A 51 -13.36 -5.81 9.69
C THR A 51 -12.85 -6.10 8.28
N ILE A 52 -11.55 -5.98 8.05
CA ILE A 52 -10.91 -6.27 6.75
C ILE A 52 -10.35 -7.69 6.81
N SER A 53 -10.86 -8.58 5.96
CA SER A 53 -10.40 -9.97 5.91
C SER A 53 -8.98 -10.09 5.36
N ALA A 54 -8.32 -11.24 5.54
CA ALA A 54 -7.01 -11.48 4.93
C ALA A 54 -7.03 -11.31 3.41
N HIS A 55 -8.11 -11.75 2.75
CA HIS A 55 -8.31 -11.56 1.31
C HIS A 55 -8.41 -10.07 0.94
N ASP A 56 -9.18 -9.30 1.71
CA ASP A 56 -9.34 -7.86 1.45
C ASP A 56 -8.04 -7.09 1.74
N LEU A 57 -7.26 -7.52 2.74
CA LEU A 57 -5.92 -6.99 3.00
C LEU A 57 -4.99 -7.24 1.80
N THR A 58 -4.99 -8.44 1.24
CA THR A 58 -4.22 -8.72 0.01
C THR A 58 -4.67 -7.85 -1.17
N ALA A 59 -5.97 -7.58 -1.30
CA ALA A 59 -6.48 -6.66 -2.31
C ALA A 59 -6.03 -5.21 -2.06
N LEU A 60 -6.00 -4.76 -0.79
CA LEU A 60 -5.50 -3.43 -0.42
C LEU A 60 -4.01 -3.25 -0.74
N LEU A 61 -3.20 -4.29 -0.59
CA LEU A 61 -1.78 -4.26 -0.96
C LEU A 61 -1.56 -3.96 -2.45
N GLY A 62 -2.57 -4.11 -3.31
CA GLY A 62 -2.49 -3.73 -4.73
C GLY A 62 -2.21 -2.23 -4.95
N ASP A 63 -2.46 -1.37 -3.96
CA ASP A 63 -2.07 0.06 -4.01
C ASP A 63 -0.56 0.24 -4.21
N HIS A 64 0.26 -0.71 -3.76
CA HIS A 64 1.71 -0.71 -3.96
C HIS A 64 2.14 -0.84 -5.43
N SER A 65 1.24 -1.15 -6.36
CA SER A 65 1.52 -1.07 -7.80
C SER A 65 1.67 0.38 -8.31
N THR A 66 1.22 1.36 -7.52
CA THR A 66 1.36 2.80 -7.86
C THR A 66 2.06 3.59 -6.76
N SER A 67 3.02 2.98 -6.08
CA SER A 67 3.71 3.58 -4.93
C SER A 67 5.21 3.78 -5.17
N THR A 68 5.79 4.66 -4.36
CA THR A 68 7.25 4.82 -4.22
C THR A 68 7.60 4.89 -2.74
N TRP A 69 8.80 4.42 -2.41
CA TRP A 69 9.31 4.44 -1.06
C TRP A 69 10.09 5.73 -0.76
N LYS A 70 10.16 6.18 0.50
CA LYS A 70 10.90 7.42 0.85
C LYS A 70 11.75 7.38 2.13
N SER A 71 11.38 6.62 3.17
CA SER A 71 11.84 6.92 4.54
C SER A 71 12.54 5.79 5.32
N VAL A 72 12.35 4.51 4.99
CA VAL A 72 13.08 3.40 5.68
C VAL A 72 14.53 3.32 5.23
N ASP A 73 14.81 3.49 3.93
CA ASP A 73 16.17 3.53 3.38
C ASP A 73 16.31 4.80 2.54
N SER A 74 17.04 5.79 3.07
CA SER A 74 17.24 7.07 2.41
C SER A 74 18.05 6.96 1.12
N SER A 75 18.85 5.90 0.94
CA SER A 75 19.63 5.67 -0.28
C SER A 75 18.76 5.23 -1.46
N LYS A 76 17.57 4.66 -1.19
CA LYS A 76 16.60 4.19 -2.19
C LYS A 76 15.33 5.04 -2.22
N ALA A 77 15.40 6.28 -1.74
CA ALA A 77 14.27 7.19 -1.78
C ALA A 77 13.79 7.45 -3.22
N GLY A 78 12.50 7.26 -3.45
CA GLY A 78 11.85 7.35 -4.76
C GLY A 78 11.79 6.04 -5.53
N PHE A 79 12.39 4.95 -5.04
CA PHE A 79 12.30 3.66 -5.72
C PHE A 79 10.87 3.11 -5.63
N PRO A 80 10.32 2.60 -6.75
CA PRO A 80 9.00 1.97 -6.77
C PRO A 80 9.01 0.58 -6.13
N GLN A 81 7.81 0.06 -5.84
CA GLN A 81 7.63 -1.30 -5.32
C GLN A 81 7.33 -2.34 -6.41
N ASP A 82 7.15 -1.90 -7.66
CA ASP A 82 7.12 -2.73 -8.86
C ASP A 82 7.75 -2.02 -10.05
N SER A 83 7.81 -2.67 -11.21
CA SER A 83 8.39 -2.13 -12.44
C SER A 83 7.52 -1.06 -13.14
N THR A 84 6.29 -0.81 -12.67
CA THR A 84 5.26 -0.02 -13.35
C THR A 84 4.52 0.97 -12.41
N PRO A 85 5.22 1.82 -11.61
CA PRO A 85 4.64 2.63 -10.53
C PRO A 85 3.63 3.71 -10.95
N GLY A 86 3.37 3.86 -12.24
CA GLY A 86 2.36 4.76 -12.79
C GLY A 86 1.10 4.07 -13.27
N VAL A 87 1.07 2.74 -13.32
CA VAL A 87 -0.03 1.92 -13.86
C VAL A 87 -0.58 1.05 -12.74
N TRP A 88 -1.89 1.05 -12.54
CA TRP A 88 -2.52 0.21 -11.54
C TRP A 88 -2.74 -1.20 -12.11
N ASP A 89 -1.70 -2.01 -12.13
CA ASP A 89 -1.75 -3.40 -12.60
C ASP A 89 -1.51 -4.40 -11.46
N VAL A 90 -1.03 -5.60 -11.79
CA VAL A 90 -0.81 -6.69 -10.83
C VAL A 90 0.65 -7.14 -10.78
N ASN A 91 1.58 -6.35 -11.36
CA ASN A 91 3.00 -6.68 -11.40
C ASN A 91 3.58 -6.76 -9.99
N TYR A 92 3.17 -5.85 -9.09
CA TYR A 92 3.51 -5.88 -7.67
C TYR A 92 3.44 -7.29 -7.05
N TYR A 93 2.35 -8.03 -7.26
CA TYR A 93 2.20 -9.36 -6.65
C TYR A 93 3.23 -10.36 -7.17
N ASN A 94 3.46 -10.39 -8.48
CA ASN A 94 4.43 -11.32 -9.08
C ASN A 94 5.87 -10.93 -8.75
N GLU A 95 6.18 -9.63 -8.71
CA GLU A 95 7.53 -9.12 -8.48
C GLU A 95 7.92 -9.19 -7.01
N THR A 96 6.96 -9.14 -6.08
CA THR A 96 7.21 -9.36 -4.65
C THR A 96 7.81 -10.74 -4.37
N PHE A 97 7.42 -11.77 -5.14
CA PHE A 97 7.96 -13.14 -4.97
C PHE A 97 9.31 -13.39 -5.66
N LYS A 98 9.69 -12.55 -6.65
CA LYS A 98 10.95 -12.73 -7.37
C LYS A 98 12.15 -12.32 -6.50
N GLU A 99 13.33 -12.80 -6.83
CA GLU A 99 14.56 -12.26 -6.24
C GLU A 99 14.76 -10.80 -6.69
N ASN A 100 15.65 -10.06 -6.02
CA ASN A 100 15.98 -8.67 -6.35
C ASN A 100 16.81 -8.62 -7.64
N GLU A 101 16.18 -8.90 -8.78
CA GLU A 101 16.81 -8.90 -10.10
C GLU A 101 16.99 -7.48 -10.68
N ASN A 102 16.24 -6.49 -10.18
CA ASN A 102 16.28 -5.11 -10.63
C ASN A 102 16.68 -4.19 -9.47
N GLU A 103 17.86 -3.56 -9.58
CA GLU A 103 18.39 -2.64 -8.58
C GLU A 103 17.49 -1.43 -8.31
N CYS A 104 16.60 -1.07 -9.25
CA CYS A 104 15.71 0.08 -9.14
C CYS A 104 14.33 -0.24 -8.53
N ILE A 105 14.08 -1.45 -8.03
CA ILE A 105 12.83 -1.80 -7.32
C ILE A 105 13.14 -1.96 -5.83
N TYR A 106 12.33 -1.34 -4.99
CA TYR A 106 12.47 -1.44 -3.54
C TYR A 106 11.70 -2.65 -2.99
N LYS A 107 12.42 -3.51 -2.27
CA LYS A 107 11.84 -4.57 -1.44
C LYS A 107 12.31 -4.41 0.00
N PHE A 108 11.41 -4.69 0.93
CA PHE A 108 11.74 -4.72 2.35
C PHE A 108 12.50 -6.02 2.64
N GLU A 109 13.66 -5.90 3.28
CA GLU A 109 14.48 -7.00 3.79
C GLU A 109 14.25 -7.20 5.29
#